data_AF-A0A0C9UAX2-F1
#
_entry.id   AF-A0A0C9UAX2-F1
#
_cell.length_a   1.000
_cell.length_b   1.000
_cell.length_c   1.000
_cell.angle_alpha   90.00
_cell.angle_beta   90.00
_cell.angle_gamma   90.00
#
_symmetry.space_group_name_H-M   'P 1'
#
loop_
_entity.id
_entity.type
_entity.pdbx_description
1 polymer ?
#
loop_
_entity_poly.entity_id
_entity_poly.type
_entity_poly.pdbx_seq_one_letter_code
_entity_poly.pdbx_strand_id
1 'polypeptide(L)'
;MTDYASQGRTRPINVVDLNDCRTHFSYYTCFSRSSSVDNTVIVSGFNPNIIQGGITGWLRQEFGELECLNEITTLREEGILHPSVTGDRRITIIS
;
A
#
# COMPACT_ATOMS: atom_id res chain seq x y z
N MET A 1 -13.09 -6.35 -16.03
CA MET A 1 -13.27 -6.09 -14.59
C MET A 1 -12.61 -4.75 -14.32
N THR A 2 -13.27 -3.84 -13.60
CA THR A 2 -12.64 -2.56 -13.21
C THR A 2 -11.56 -2.81 -12.16
N ASP A 3 -10.65 -1.85 -11.99
CA ASP A 3 -9.64 -1.88 -10.94
C ASP A 3 -10.29 -2.09 -9.56
N TYR A 4 -11.34 -1.33 -9.22
CA TYR A 4 -12.08 -1.46 -7.98
C TYR A 4 -12.69 -2.87 -7.78
N ALA A 5 -13.39 -3.39 -8.79
CA ALA A 5 -14.03 -4.71 -8.71
C ALA A 5 -13.02 -5.87 -8.67
N SER A 6 -11.77 -5.62 -9.05
CA SER A 6 -10.70 -6.62 -9.02
C SER A 6 -10.01 -6.75 -7.66
N GLN A 7 -10.23 -5.80 -6.74
CA GLN A 7 -9.56 -5.79 -5.44
C GLN A 7 -9.75 -7.11 -4.69
N GLY A 8 -8.65 -7.68 -4.18
CA GLY A 8 -8.66 -8.93 -3.41
C GLY A 8 -8.80 -10.21 -4.25
N ARG A 9 -8.72 -10.11 -5.59
CA ARG A 9 -8.74 -11.29 -6.48
C ARG A 9 -7.34 -11.61 -6.99
N THR A 10 -7.05 -12.90 -7.12
CA THR A 10 -5.84 -13.39 -7.80
C THR A 10 -6.24 -14.04 -9.12
N ARG A 11 -5.51 -13.74 -10.18
CA ARG A 11 -5.75 -14.27 -11.53
C ARG A 11 -4.50 -15.02 -11.99
N PRO A 12 -4.66 -16.23 -12.57
CA PRO A 12 -3.53 -16.99 -13.11
C PRO A 12 -2.93 -16.33 -14.35
N ILE A 13 -3.74 -15.62 -15.15
CA ILE A 13 -3.29 -14.75 -16.24
C ILE A 13 -3.99 -13.40 -16.04
N ASN A 14 -3.19 -12.35 -15.84
CA ASN A 14 -3.64 -11.01 -15.54
C ASN A 14 -3.47 -10.09 -16.74
N VAL A 15 -4.48 -10.10 -17.60
CA VAL A 15 -4.60 -9.14 -18.70
C VAL A 15 -5.15 -7.83 -18.14
N VAL A 16 -4.39 -6.74 -18.27
CA VAL A 16 -4.71 -5.41 -17.74
C VAL A 16 -4.69 -4.34 -18.83
N ASP A 17 -5.63 -3.40 -18.73
CA ASP A 17 -5.64 -2.15 -19.49
C ASP A 17 -5.53 -0.99 -18.50
N LEU A 18 -4.55 -0.10 -18.73
CA LEU A 18 -4.15 0.95 -17.80
C LEU A 18 -4.47 2.36 -18.30
N ASN A 19 -5.09 2.50 -19.48
CA ASN A 19 -5.39 3.80 -20.08
C ASN A 19 -6.28 4.68 -19.19
N ASP A 20 -7.29 4.08 -18.56
CA ASP A 20 -8.23 4.80 -17.70
C ASP A 20 -7.79 4.90 -16.22
N CYS A 21 -6.66 4.28 -15.87
CA CYS A 21 -6.14 4.33 -14.52
C CYS A 21 -5.49 5.71 -14.27
N ARG A 22 -5.98 6.45 -13.28
CA ARG A 22 -5.53 7.83 -12.99
C ARG A 22 -4.68 7.96 -11.73
N THR A 23 -4.61 6.92 -10.91
CA THR A 23 -3.95 6.97 -9.61
C THR A 23 -2.95 5.83 -9.43
N HIS A 24 -1.96 6.07 -8.57
CA HIS A 24 -1.02 5.04 -8.15
C HIS A 24 -1.75 3.80 -7.59
N PHE A 25 -2.84 4.01 -6.84
CA PHE A 25 -3.63 2.93 -6.26
C PHE A 25 -4.33 2.05 -7.31
N SER A 26 -4.86 2.65 -8.38
CA SER A 26 -5.45 1.91 -9.50
C SER A 26 -4.41 1.02 -10.19
N TYR A 27 -3.23 1.57 -10.47
CA TYR A 27 -2.11 0.83 -11.06
C TYR A 27 -1.68 -0.34 -10.17
N TYR A 28 -1.45 -0.06 -8.90
CA TYR A 28 -1.09 -1.07 -7.90
C TYR A 28 -2.16 -2.17 -7.82
N THR A 29 -3.44 -1.80 -7.82
CA THR A 29 -4.56 -2.74 -7.77
C THR A 29 -4.59 -3.63 -9.01
N CYS A 30 -4.40 -3.07 -10.21
CA CYS A 30 -4.35 -3.86 -11.44
C CYS A 30 -3.17 -4.84 -11.45
N PHE A 31 -1.97 -4.41 -11.04
CA PHE A 31 -0.79 -5.28 -11.05
C PHE A 31 -0.82 -6.36 -9.97
N SER A 32 -1.33 -6.05 -8.77
CA SER A 32 -1.40 -6.98 -7.64
C SER A 32 -2.45 -8.10 -7.80
N ARG A 33 -3.04 -8.27 -8.99
CA ARG A 33 -3.91 -9.41 -9.32
C ARG A 33 -3.14 -10.59 -9.90
N SER A 34 -1.92 -10.37 -10.38
CA SER A 34 -1.05 -11.46 -10.82
C SER A 34 -0.15 -11.94 -9.68
N SER A 35 0.13 -13.24 -9.65
CA SER A 35 1.16 -13.82 -8.77
C SER A 35 2.57 -13.80 -9.37
N SER A 36 2.69 -13.54 -10.68
CA SER A 36 3.96 -13.50 -11.40
C SER A 36 3.97 -12.42 -12.48
N VAL A 37 5.14 -11.89 -12.80
CA VAL A 37 5.35 -10.95 -13.91
C VAL A 37 5.05 -11.63 -15.25
N ASP A 38 5.45 -12.89 -15.44
CA ASP A 38 5.22 -13.65 -16.69
C ASP A 38 3.72 -13.80 -17.01
N ASN A 39 2.89 -13.79 -15.96
CA ASN A 39 1.46 -13.91 -16.06
C ASN A 39 0.75 -12.55 -16.20
N THR A 40 1.49 -11.44 -16.28
CA THR A 40 0.94 -10.10 -16.43
C THR A 40 1.08 -9.61 -17.87
N VAL A 41 -0.05 -9.31 -18.51
CA VAL A 41 -0.07 -8.80 -19.89
C VAL A 41 -0.70 -7.43 -19.89
N ILE A 42 0.03 -6.42 -20.36
CA ILE A 42 -0.48 -5.07 -20.54
C ILE A 42 -0.94 -4.93 -21.99
N VAL A 43 -2.24 -4.69 -22.19
CA VAL A 43 -2.85 -4.62 -23.54
C VAL A 43 -2.59 -3.27 -24.21
N SER A 44 -2.53 -2.21 -23.41
CA SER A 44 -2.40 -0.82 -23.86
C SER A 44 -1.10 -0.18 -23.36
N GLY A 45 -0.92 1.12 -23.64
CA GLY A 45 0.10 1.91 -22.97
C GLY A 45 -0.19 2.11 -21.48
N PHE A 46 0.78 2.69 -20.79
CA PHE A 46 0.65 3.13 -19.42
C PHE A 46 1.39 4.45 -19.24
N ASN A 47 1.07 5.22 -18.20
CA ASN A 47 1.73 6.48 -17.88
C ASN A 47 2.78 6.26 -16.78
N PRO A 48 4.09 6.27 -17.08
CA PRO A 48 5.14 6.03 -16.09
C PRO A 48 5.12 7.04 -14.94
N ASN A 49 4.64 8.26 -15.18
CA ASN A 49 4.58 9.30 -14.14
C ASN A 49 3.62 8.95 -13.00
N ILE A 50 2.58 8.13 -13.25
CA ILE A 50 1.66 7.68 -12.20
C ILE A 50 2.36 6.68 -11.26
N ILE A 51 3.29 5.89 -11.80
CA ILE A 51 4.07 4.92 -11.02
C ILE A 51 5.23 5.63 -10.30
N GLN A 52 5.93 6.53 -11.00
CA GLN A 52 7.11 7.23 -10.51
C GLN A 52 6.79 8.46 -9.64
N GLY A 53 5.56 8.98 -9.71
CA GLY A 53 5.11 10.15 -8.96
C GLY A 53 4.94 9.92 -7.44
N GLY A 54 5.12 8.67 -6.99
CA GLY A 54 5.01 8.29 -5.59
C GLY A 54 3.57 8.20 -5.09
N ILE A 55 3.45 7.90 -3.80
CA ILE A 55 2.16 7.78 -3.11
C ILE A 55 1.68 9.14 -2.59
N THR A 56 0.36 9.29 -2.44
CA THR A 56 -0.28 10.54 -2.00
C THR A 56 0.20 10.94 -0.59
N GLY A 57 0.25 12.25 -0.31
CA GLY A 57 0.78 12.77 0.96
C GLY A 57 0.08 12.19 2.20
N TRP A 58 -1.25 12.09 2.17
CA TRP A 58 -2.02 11.48 3.25
C TRP A 58 -1.67 9.99 3.45
N LEU A 59 -1.48 9.23 2.37
CA LEU A 59 -1.12 7.81 2.46
C LEU A 59 0.31 7.63 3.01
N ARG A 60 1.24 8.54 2.66
CA ARG A 60 2.59 8.57 3.25
C ARG A 60 2.53 8.78 4.76
N GLN A 61 1.66 9.69 5.20
CA GLN A 61 1.45 9.94 6.63
C GLN A 61 0.93 8.70 7.32
N GLU A 62 -0.11 8.06 6.77
CA GLU A 62 -0.70 6.84 7.35
C GLU A 62 0.36 5.72 7.50
N PHE A 63 1.16 5.46 6.46
CA PHE A 63 2.25 4.48 6.55
C PHE A 63 3.30 4.88 7.59
N GLY A 64 3.69 6.16 7.65
CA GLY A 64 4.62 6.64 8.67
C GLY A 64 4.09 6.46 10.10
N GLU A 65 2.79 6.64 10.30
CA GLU A 65 2.14 6.41 11.59
C GLU A 65 2.11 4.91 11.95
N LEU A 66 1.86 4.03 10.98
CA LEU A 66 1.95 2.58 11.17
C LEU A 66 3.37 2.12 11.53
N GLU A 67 4.39 2.65 10.86
CA GLU A 67 5.79 2.37 11.18
C GLU A 67 6.15 2.83 12.60
N CYS A 68 5.68 4.02 13.00
CA CYS A 68 5.87 4.51 14.37
C CYS A 68 5.22 3.58 15.41
N LEU A 69 4.00 3.11 15.16
CA LEU A 69 3.32 2.14 16.02
C LEU A 69 4.06 0.80 16.08
N ASN A 70 4.60 0.35 14.94
CA ASN A 70 5.39 -0.87 14.87
C ASN A 70 6.67 -0.74 15.72
N GLU A 71 7.38 0.38 15.61
CA GLU A 71 8.58 0.66 16.42
C GLU A 71 8.27 0.68 17.92
N ILE A 72 7.19 1.35 18.33
CA ILE A 72 6.76 1.36 19.74
C ILE A 72 6.46 -0.07 20.23
N THR A 73 5.86 -0.89 19.37
CA THR A 73 5.58 -2.31 19.69
C THR A 73 6.88 -3.09 19.89
N THR A 74 7.84 -2.94 18.98
CA THR A 74 9.18 -3.54 19.11
C THR A 74 9.87 -3.12 20.41
N LEU A 75 9.93 -1.82 20.71
CA LEU A 75 10.57 -1.30 21.93
C LEU A 75 9.88 -1.82 23.21
N ARG A 76 8.56 -2.03 23.16
CA ARG A 76 7.80 -2.61 24.28
C ARG A 76 8.16 -4.07 24.50
N GLU A 77 8.25 -4.85 23.43
CA GLU A 77 8.64 -6.26 23.48
C GLU A 77 10.08 -6.44 23.97
N GLU A 78 10.99 -5.55 23.57
CA GLU A 78 12.38 -5.52 24.02
C GLU A 78 12.54 -4.99 25.46
N GLY A 79 11.47 -4.45 26.07
CA GLY A 79 11.48 -3.93 27.43
C GLY A 79 12.28 -2.62 27.60
N ILE A 80 12.62 -1.94 26.51
CA ILE A 80 13.37 -0.67 26.50
C ILE A 80 12.48 0.56 26.29
N LEU A 81 11.18 0.35 26.04
CA LEU A 81 10.22 1.44 25.92
C LEU A 81 10.15 2.26 27.22
N HIS A 82 10.21 3.58 27.09
CA HIS A 82 10.15 4.48 28.25
C HIS A 82 8.80 4.35 28.99
N PRO A 83 8.78 4.25 30.34
CA PRO A 83 7.56 4.01 31.10
C PRO A 83 6.45 5.06 30.96
N SER A 84 6.78 6.28 30.51
CA SER A 84 5.78 7.33 30.26
C SER A 84 4.93 7.06 29.01
N VAL A 85 5.38 6.20 28.11
CA VAL A 85 4.68 5.86 26.87
C VAL A 85 3.65 4.77 27.18
N THR A 86 2.39 5.17 27.36
CA THR A 86 1.29 4.26 27.75
C THR A 86 0.15 4.30 26.73
N GLY A 87 -0.56 3.18 26.57
CA GLY A 87 -1.68 3.04 25.64
C GLY A 87 -1.43 2.08 24.47
N ASP A 88 -2.52 1.70 23.81
CA ASP A 88 -2.51 0.72 22.69
C ASP A 88 -2.87 1.36 21.34
N ARG A 89 -3.21 2.65 21.34
CA ARG A 89 -3.63 3.40 20.16
C ARG A 89 -2.77 4.63 20.01
N ARG A 90 -2.50 5.03 18.76
CA ARG A 90 -1.73 6.24 18.41
C ARG A 90 -2.16 7.46 19.21
N ILE A 91 -3.47 7.72 19.25
CA ILE A 91 -4.01 8.89 19.94
C ILE A 91 -3.72 8.88 21.43
N THR A 92 -3.55 7.70 22.03
CA THR A 92 -3.25 7.55 23.46
C THR A 92 -1.76 7.65 23.73
N ILE A 93 -0.93 7.29 22.75
CA ILE A 93 0.54 7.27 22.86
C ILE A 93 1.16 8.64 22.54
N ILE A 94 0.55 9.42 21.63
CA ILE A 94 1.10 10.70 21.12
C ILE A 94 0.42 11.94 21.76
N SER A 95 -0.74 11.79 22.43
CA SER A 95 -1.43 12.90 23.12
C SER A 95 -0.76 13.26 24.45
#